data_AF-A0AAV0I436-F1
#
_entry.id   AF-A0AAV0I436-F1
#
_cell.length_a   1.000
_cell.length_b   1.000
_cell.length_c   1.000
_cell.angle_alpha   90.00
_cell.angle_beta   90.00
_cell.angle_gamma   90.00
#
_symmetry.space_group_name_H-M   'P 1'
#
loop_
_entity.id
_entity.type
_entity.pdbx_description
1 polymer ?
#
loop_
_entity_poly.entity_id
_entity_poly.type
_entity_poly.pdbx_seq_one_letter_code
_entity_poly.pdbx_strand_id
1 'polypeptide(L)'
;MLREYAWGAGALAYLYRQVGIASRAEAKGVAGCLTLLQCWIYDHFPTLRPSRLEPRELEQGQAGTFRWRGTTPQSSKKRDAQMLAYYRQAIDSLNPQSVCWTPYGQSPHLMVRRILYQGLLRFAEIVEPYDPTRCLRQLGYVQSVPYPPERPLVVRRPASTLGYSLS
;
A
#
# COMPACT_ATOMS: atom_id res chain seq x y z
N MET A 1 13.63 24.62 5.05
CA MET A 1 14.47 23.42 4.87
C MET A 1 13.69 22.08 4.91
N LEU A 2 12.35 22.06 4.71
CA LEU A 2 11.53 20.81 4.65
C LEU A 2 10.88 20.57 3.27
N ARG A 3 11.16 21.43 2.27
CA ARG A 3 10.52 21.39 0.94
C ARG A 3 11.36 20.71 -0.14
N GLU A 4 12.56 20.24 0.16
CA GLU A 4 13.51 19.75 -0.85
C GLU A 4 13.45 18.23 -1.09
N TYR A 5 12.77 17.47 -0.22
CA TYR A 5 12.70 16.01 -0.33
C TYR A 5 11.27 15.53 -0.57
N ALA A 6 11.11 14.71 -1.61
CA ALA A 6 9.85 14.05 -1.96
C ALA A 6 9.57 12.86 -1.02
N TRP A 7 9.32 13.13 0.26
CA TRP A 7 9.09 12.11 1.29
C TRP A 7 8.00 11.10 0.92
N GLY A 8 6.96 11.52 0.21
CA GLY A 8 5.92 10.62 -0.30
C GLY A 8 6.46 9.57 -1.28
N ALA A 9 7.33 9.98 -2.22
CA ALA A 9 7.98 9.07 -3.15
C ALA A 9 8.90 8.10 -2.42
N GLY A 10 9.65 8.58 -1.42
CA GLY A 10 10.53 7.73 -0.63
C GLY A 10 9.80 6.71 0.24
N ALA A 11 8.71 7.13 0.90
CA ALA A 11 7.84 6.23 1.64
C ALA A 11 7.22 5.16 0.73
N LEU A 12 6.81 5.53 -0.49
CA LEU A 12 6.24 4.60 -1.46
C LEU A 12 7.29 3.60 -1.98
N ALA A 13 8.50 4.05 -2.31
CA ALA A 13 9.61 3.17 -2.68
C ALA A 13 9.91 2.14 -1.57
N TYR A 14 9.96 2.61 -0.32
CA TYR A 14 10.19 1.70 0.81
C TYR A 14 9.05 0.70 0.99
N LEU A 15 7.79 1.16 0.89
CA LEU A 15 6.62 0.29 0.98
C LEU A 15 6.62 -0.79 -0.11
N TYR A 16 6.90 -0.43 -1.37
CA TYR A 16 6.96 -1.38 -2.49
C TYR A 16 8.03 -2.45 -2.27
N ARG A 17 9.24 -2.05 -1.85
CA ARG A 17 10.31 -2.99 -1.52
C ARG A 17 9.87 -3.97 -0.43
N GLN A 18 9.27 -3.49 0.64
CA GLN A 18 8.89 -4.34 1.77
C GLN A 18 7.73 -5.28 1.45
N VAL A 19 6.71 -4.81 0.71
CA VAL A 19 5.62 -5.68 0.23
C VAL A 19 6.15 -6.74 -0.73
N GLY A 20 7.09 -6.39 -1.63
CA GLY A 20 7.72 -7.35 -2.53
C GLY A 20 8.67 -8.35 -1.85
N ILE A 21 9.21 -8.02 -0.67
CA ILE A 21 9.91 -9.00 0.18
C ILE A 21 8.88 -9.90 0.87
N ALA A 22 7.83 -9.32 1.45
CA ALA A 22 6.79 -10.04 2.18
C ALA A 22 5.98 -11.01 1.31
N SER A 23 5.91 -10.79 0.00
CA SER A 23 5.24 -11.71 -0.94
C SER A 23 6.04 -12.98 -1.25
N ARG A 24 7.25 -13.14 -0.70
CA ARG A 24 8.09 -14.33 -0.90
C ARG A 24 7.68 -15.43 0.09
N ALA A 25 7.74 -16.68 -0.33
CA ALA A 25 7.36 -17.83 0.50
C ALA A 25 8.16 -17.93 1.83
N GLU A 26 9.40 -17.45 1.83
CA GLU A 26 10.29 -17.48 3.01
C GLU A 26 10.09 -16.30 3.96
N ALA A 27 9.30 -15.29 3.58
CA ALA A 27 9.13 -14.10 4.38
C ALA A 27 8.36 -14.41 5.68
N LYS A 28 8.96 -14.07 6.81
CA LYS A 28 8.38 -14.26 8.15
C LYS A 28 7.65 -13.02 8.68
N GLY A 29 7.64 -11.93 7.90
CA GLY A 29 7.03 -10.67 8.30
C GLY A 29 7.11 -9.62 7.21
N VAL A 30 6.56 -8.45 7.51
CA VAL A 30 6.54 -7.29 6.64
C VAL A 30 6.96 -6.06 7.44
N ALA A 31 7.77 -5.20 6.84
CA ALA A 31 8.15 -3.91 7.41
C ALA A 31 7.67 -2.76 6.51
N GLY A 32 8.09 -1.54 6.80
CA GLY A 32 7.72 -0.36 6.04
C GLY A 32 6.55 0.42 6.64
N CYS A 33 5.96 1.31 5.83
CA CYS A 33 4.88 2.18 6.25
C CYS A 33 3.53 1.42 6.33
N LEU A 34 3.44 0.41 7.20
CA LEU A 34 2.28 -0.49 7.31
C LEU A 34 0.97 0.24 7.60
N THR A 35 1.02 1.38 8.31
CA THR A 35 -0.17 2.21 8.53
C THR A 35 -0.78 2.70 7.20
N LEU A 36 0.05 3.06 6.21
CA LEU A 36 -0.43 3.48 4.89
C LEU A 36 -1.08 2.29 4.17
N LEU A 37 -0.45 1.12 4.22
CA LEU A 37 -1.00 -0.10 3.63
C LEU A 37 -2.32 -0.52 4.30
N GLN A 38 -2.40 -0.46 5.62
CA GLN A 38 -3.61 -0.77 6.38
C GLN A 38 -4.75 0.19 6.04
N CYS A 39 -4.48 1.51 6.02
CA CYS A 39 -5.49 2.49 5.63
C CYS A 39 -5.97 2.26 4.18
N TRP A 40 -5.03 1.96 3.27
CA TRP A 40 -5.37 1.62 1.90
C TRP A 40 -6.24 0.35 1.84
N ILE A 41 -5.93 -0.69 2.61
CA ILE A 41 -6.76 -1.92 2.68
C ILE A 41 -8.17 -1.59 3.17
N TYR A 42 -8.31 -0.81 4.25
CA TYR A 42 -9.63 -0.47 4.79
C TYR A 42 -10.44 0.42 3.86
N ASP A 43 -9.80 1.34 3.16
CA ASP A 43 -10.46 2.16 2.13
C ASP A 43 -11.03 1.28 0.99
N HIS A 44 -10.29 0.26 0.55
CA HIS A 44 -10.64 -0.56 -0.62
C HIS A 44 -11.46 -1.81 -0.31
N PHE A 45 -11.30 -2.42 0.87
CA PHE A 45 -11.92 -3.70 1.24
C PHE A 45 -12.76 -3.54 2.49
N PRO A 46 -14.03 -3.09 2.36
CA PRO A 46 -14.94 -2.93 3.50
C PRO A 46 -15.07 -4.17 4.37
N THR A 47 -15.00 -5.37 3.78
CA THR A 47 -15.08 -6.65 4.48
C THR A 47 -13.88 -6.93 5.39
N LEU A 48 -12.73 -6.31 5.14
CA LEU A 48 -11.52 -6.48 5.95
C LEU A 48 -11.40 -5.43 7.05
N ARG A 49 -12.37 -4.51 7.17
CA ARG A 49 -12.39 -3.52 8.24
C ARG A 49 -12.67 -4.20 9.58
N PRO A 50 -11.90 -3.92 10.63
CA PRO A 50 -12.27 -4.34 11.97
C PRO A 50 -13.62 -3.73 12.35
N SER A 51 -14.56 -4.53 12.87
CA SER A 51 -15.94 -4.13 13.19
C SER A 51 -16.09 -3.02 14.23
N ARG A 52 -14.98 -2.51 14.78
CA ARG A 52 -14.94 -1.43 15.79
C ARG A 52 -14.22 -0.19 15.28
N LEU A 53 -13.73 -0.20 14.03
CA LEU A 53 -13.08 0.94 13.40
C LEU A 53 -14.05 1.58 12.43
N GLU A 54 -14.70 2.64 12.88
CA GLU A 54 -15.49 3.50 12.01
C GLU A 54 -14.59 4.57 11.36
N PRO A 55 -14.81 4.90 10.08
CA PRO A 55 -14.06 5.94 9.40
C PRO A 55 -14.36 7.30 10.06
N ARG A 56 -13.29 8.00 10.46
CA ARG A 56 -13.40 9.36 11.01
C ARG A 56 -13.48 10.40 9.90
N GLU A 57 -14.26 11.44 10.15
CA GLU A 57 -14.15 12.68 9.39
C GLU A 57 -12.78 13.30 9.65
N LEU A 58 -12.11 13.73 8.58
CA LEU A 58 -10.78 14.31 8.65
C LEU A 58 -10.90 15.83 8.69
N GLU A 59 -10.26 16.45 9.67
CA GLU A 59 -10.10 17.90 9.69
C GLU A 59 -9.09 18.35 8.64
N GLN A 60 -9.17 19.62 8.23
CA GLN A 60 -8.28 20.17 7.22
C GLN A 60 -6.81 20.08 7.67
N GLY A 61 -5.97 19.45 6.84
CA GLY A 61 -4.55 19.24 7.15
C GLY A 61 -4.23 17.95 7.92
N GLN A 62 -5.23 17.17 8.34
CA GLN A 62 -4.97 15.84 8.91
C GLN A 62 -4.57 14.84 7.81
N ALA A 63 -3.60 13.98 8.13
CA ALA A 63 -3.20 12.91 7.22
C ALA A 63 -4.33 11.87 7.08
N GLY A 64 -4.52 11.31 5.88
CA GLY A 64 -5.53 10.29 5.63
C GLY A 64 -5.45 9.06 6.53
N THR A 65 -4.27 8.78 7.10
CA THR A 65 -4.06 7.69 8.06
C THR A 65 -4.84 7.86 9.36
N PHE A 66 -5.27 9.07 9.70
CA PHE A 66 -6.09 9.32 10.88
C PHE A 66 -7.53 8.83 10.71
N ARG A 67 -7.99 8.62 9.48
CA ARG A 67 -9.35 8.15 9.17
C ARG A 67 -9.65 6.83 9.86
N TRP A 68 -8.67 5.95 9.92
CA TRP A 68 -8.82 4.61 10.48
C TRP A 68 -8.15 4.44 11.85
N ARG A 69 -7.91 5.55 12.56
CA ARG A 69 -7.29 5.51 13.88
C ARG A 69 -8.28 4.90 14.90
N GLY A 70 -7.84 3.85 15.58
CA GLY A 70 -8.53 3.33 16.75
C GLY A 70 -7.60 2.57 17.69
N THR A 71 -8.15 2.20 18.84
CA THR A 71 -7.41 1.54 19.91
C THR A 71 -7.36 0.05 19.63
N THR A 72 -6.17 -0.53 19.55
CA THR A 72 -5.99 -1.98 19.46
C THR A 72 -6.46 -2.59 20.78
N PRO A 73 -7.49 -3.47 20.79
CA PRO A 73 -7.89 -4.13 22.01
C PRO A 73 -6.79 -5.10 22.46
N GLN A 74 -6.72 -5.34 23.76
CA GLN A 74 -5.86 -6.38 24.33
C GLN A 74 -6.26 -7.72 23.70
N SER A 75 -5.33 -8.36 22.98
CA SER A 75 -5.58 -9.62 22.27
C SER A 75 -5.06 -10.82 23.06
N SER A 76 -5.66 -11.98 22.80
CA SER A 76 -5.19 -13.27 23.31
C SER A 76 -4.85 -14.16 22.12
N LYS A 77 -3.94 -15.14 22.31
CA LYS A 77 -3.54 -16.07 21.24
C LYS A 77 -4.73 -16.74 20.52
N LYS A 78 -5.77 -17.09 21.28
CA LYS A 78 -7.01 -17.68 20.73
C LYS A 78 -7.74 -16.68 19.82
N ARG A 79 -7.83 -15.42 20.25
CA ARG A 79 -8.47 -14.36 19.46
C ARG A 79 -7.69 -14.07 18.18
N ASP A 80 -6.37 -14.03 18.27
CA ASP A 80 -5.50 -13.80 17.10
C ASP A 80 -5.64 -14.92 16.07
N ALA A 81 -5.69 -16.18 16.50
CA ALA A 81 -5.91 -17.31 15.61
C ALA A 81 -7.29 -17.25 14.91
N GLN A 82 -8.34 -16.86 15.65
CA GLN A 82 -9.68 -16.67 15.09
C GLN A 82 -9.71 -15.50 14.09
N MET A 83 -9.08 -14.37 14.43
CA MET A 83 -8.97 -13.22 13.51
C MET A 83 -8.21 -13.60 12.24
N LEU A 84 -7.14 -14.37 12.36
CA LEU A 84 -6.37 -14.86 11.22
C LEU A 84 -7.22 -15.76 10.31
N ALA A 85 -7.98 -16.70 10.88
CA ALA A 85 -8.88 -17.56 10.13
C ALA A 85 -9.96 -16.73 9.41
N TYR A 86 -10.55 -15.75 10.10
CA TYR A 86 -11.52 -14.82 9.52
C TYR A 86 -10.95 -14.06 8.32
N TYR A 87 -9.77 -13.44 8.47
CA TYR A 87 -9.18 -12.67 7.38
C TYR A 87 -8.81 -13.54 6.18
N ARG A 88 -8.31 -14.77 6.40
CA ARG A 88 -8.05 -15.72 5.31
C ARG A 88 -9.32 -16.03 4.54
N GLN A 89 -10.38 -16.42 5.24
CA GLN A 89 -11.66 -16.72 4.61
C GLN A 89 -12.24 -15.50 3.87
N ALA A 90 -12.14 -14.32 4.46
CA ALA A 90 -12.60 -13.07 3.84
C ALA A 90 -11.83 -12.76 2.56
N ILE A 91 -10.51 -12.96 2.55
CA ILE A 91 -9.65 -12.79 1.37
C ILE A 91 -9.99 -13.84 0.30
N ASP A 92 -10.13 -15.11 0.68
CA ASP A 92 -10.47 -16.20 -0.25
C ASP A 92 -11.85 -16.01 -0.89
N SER A 93 -12.76 -15.32 -0.19
CA SER A 93 -14.11 -15.02 -0.65
C SER A 93 -14.24 -13.66 -1.34
N LEU A 94 -13.13 -12.93 -1.55
CA LEU A 94 -13.17 -11.62 -2.20
C LEU A 94 -13.69 -11.73 -3.62
N ASN A 95 -14.62 -10.85 -3.94
CA ASN A 95 -15.19 -10.71 -5.27
C ASN A 95 -15.08 -9.25 -5.75
N PRO A 96 -15.10 -8.98 -7.06
CA PRO A 96 -14.96 -7.62 -7.59
C PRO A 96 -16.01 -6.62 -7.09
N GLN A 97 -17.20 -7.08 -6.67
CA GLN A 97 -18.28 -6.23 -6.17
C GLN A 97 -18.07 -5.83 -4.69
N SER A 98 -17.34 -6.65 -3.94
CA SER A 98 -16.94 -6.36 -2.55
C SER A 98 -15.80 -5.34 -2.43
N VAL A 99 -15.20 -4.92 -3.55
CA VAL A 99 -14.09 -3.98 -3.59
C VAL A 99 -14.60 -2.56 -3.88
N CYS A 100 -14.20 -1.60 -3.04
CA CYS A 100 -14.36 -0.18 -3.30
C CYS A 100 -13.28 0.29 -4.29
N TRP A 101 -13.67 0.46 -5.55
CA TRP A 101 -12.75 0.88 -6.63
C TRP A 101 -12.46 2.39 -6.64
N THR A 102 -13.26 3.19 -5.94
CA THR A 102 -13.19 4.66 -5.89
C THR A 102 -13.24 5.17 -4.45
N PRO A 103 -12.27 4.80 -3.60
CA PRO A 103 -12.32 5.13 -2.17
C PRO A 103 -12.13 6.61 -1.86
N TYR A 104 -11.59 7.39 -2.80
CA TYR A 104 -11.31 8.81 -2.63
C TYR A 104 -12.47 9.71 -3.10
N GLY A 105 -13.66 9.13 -3.32
CA GLY A 105 -14.85 9.85 -3.74
C GLY A 105 -14.99 9.98 -5.26
N GLN A 106 -15.93 10.84 -5.70
CA GLN A 106 -16.33 10.92 -7.12
C GLN A 106 -15.30 11.63 -7.99
N SER A 107 -14.57 12.63 -7.46
CA SER A 107 -13.68 13.48 -8.25
C SER A 107 -12.31 13.75 -7.60
N PRO A 108 -11.57 12.71 -7.14
CA PRO A 108 -10.26 12.91 -6.53
C PRO A 108 -9.23 13.53 -7.48
N HIS A 109 -9.43 13.40 -8.80
CA HIS A 109 -8.64 14.06 -9.83
C HIS A 109 -8.68 15.60 -9.76
N LEU A 110 -9.70 16.19 -9.13
CA LEU A 110 -9.76 17.64 -8.90
C LEU A 110 -8.87 18.07 -7.74
N MET A 111 -8.62 17.17 -6.79
CA MET A 111 -7.83 17.44 -5.58
C MET A 111 -6.35 17.11 -5.78
N VAL A 112 -6.06 16.10 -6.60
CA VAL A 112 -4.70 15.62 -6.85
C VAL A 112 -4.41 15.72 -8.35
N ARG A 113 -3.44 16.58 -8.70
CA ARG A 113 -2.96 16.69 -10.08
C ARG A 113 -2.49 15.31 -10.55
N ARG A 114 -2.86 14.93 -11.78
CA ARG A 114 -2.40 13.68 -12.39
C ARG A 114 -0.87 13.71 -12.55
N ILE A 115 -0.14 13.17 -11.59
CA ILE A 115 1.31 12.97 -11.71
C ILE A 115 1.49 11.59 -12.35
N LEU A 116 1.55 11.56 -13.69
CA LEU A 116 1.79 10.34 -14.48
C LEU A 116 3.28 9.98 -14.54
N TYR A 117 4.05 10.27 -13.50
CA TYR A 117 5.43 9.83 -13.48
C TYR A 117 5.45 8.30 -13.55
N GLN A 118 6.07 7.77 -14.60
CA GLN A 118 6.37 6.36 -14.76
C GLN A 118 7.89 6.23 -14.76
N GLY A 119 8.41 5.34 -13.91
CA GLY A 119 9.85 5.18 -13.79
C GLY A 119 10.24 4.61 -12.44
N LEU A 120 11.43 4.97 -11.97
CA LEU A 120 12.01 4.43 -10.75
C LEU A 120 11.87 5.43 -9.60
N LEU A 121 11.25 5.00 -8.49
CA LEU A 121 11.32 5.73 -7.24
C LEU A 121 12.62 5.34 -6.53
N ARG A 122 13.36 6.34 -6.07
CA ARG A 122 14.60 6.14 -5.32
C ARG A 122 14.49 6.72 -3.91
N PHE A 123 14.90 5.92 -2.92
CA PHE A 123 15.07 6.35 -1.54
C PHE A 123 16.24 5.60 -0.90
N ALA A 124 17.31 6.32 -0.56
CA ALA A 124 18.58 5.73 -0.16
C ALA A 124 19.03 4.65 -1.17
N GLU A 125 19.24 3.42 -0.72
CA GLU A 125 19.62 2.24 -1.52
C GLU A 125 18.43 1.52 -2.17
N ILE A 126 17.21 2.04 -2.01
CA ILE A 126 16.00 1.44 -2.53
C ILE A 126 15.66 2.08 -3.86
N VAL A 127 15.50 1.22 -4.86
CA VAL A 127 15.06 1.57 -6.21
C VAL A 127 13.91 0.63 -6.54
N GLU A 128 12.72 1.19 -6.77
CA GLU A 128 11.51 0.42 -7.09
C GLU A 128 10.79 1.00 -8.31
N PRO A 129 10.29 0.16 -9.22
CA PRO A 129 9.48 0.62 -10.34
C PRO A 129 8.14 1.18 -9.83
N TYR A 130 7.72 2.29 -10.42
CA TYR A 130 6.44 2.94 -10.17
C TYR A 130 5.72 3.21 -11.47
N ASP A 131 4.48 2.76 -11.52
CA ASP A 131 3.61 2.87 -12.67
C ASP A 131 2.18 3.16 -12.19
N PRO A 132 1.80 4.44 -12.09
CA PRO A 132 0.48 4.84 -11.62
C PRO A 132 -0.62 4.47 -12.61
N THR A 133 -0.27 4.08 -13.85
CA THR A 133 -1.28 3.70 -14.86
C THR A 133 -2.05 2.46 -14.48
N ARG A 134 -1.55 1.64 -13.54
CA ARG A 134 -2.21 0.42 -13.04
C ARG A 134 -3.33 0.66 -12.03
N CYS A 135 -3.39 1.87 -11.48
CA CYS A 135 -4.28 2.22 -10.38
C CYS A 135 -5.15 3.45 -10.70
N LEU A 136 -5.32 3.78 -11.99
CA LEU A 136 -6.01 4.98 -12.46
C LEU A 136 -7.45 5.06 -11.98
N ARG A 137 -8.12 3.91 -11.86
CA ARG A 137 -9.51 3.83 -11.37
C ARG A 137 -9.69 4.43 -9.98
N GLN A 138 -8.69 4.28 -9.11
CA GLN A 138 -8.72 4.81 -7.74
C GLN A 138 -8.80 6.34 -7.73
N LEU A 139 -8.21 6.98 -8.74
CA LEU A 139 -8.17 8.43 -8.91
C LEU A 139 -9.29 8.96 -9.81
N GLY A 140 -10.31 8.15 -10.11
CA GLY A 140 -11.46 8.55 -10.92
C GLY A 140 -11.16 8.62 -12.43
N TYR A 141 -10.05 8.04 -12.89
CA TYR A 141 -9.73 7.93 -14.31
C TYR A 141 -10.12 6.55 -14.86
N VAL A 142 -10.26 6.44 -16.19
CA VAL A 142 -10.47 5.16 -16.86
C VAL A 142 -9.21 4.30 -16.75
N GLN A 143 -9.38 3.05 -16.32
CA GLN A 143 -8.31 2.06 -16.23
C GLN A 143 -8.23 1.27 -17.54
N SER A 144 -7.20 1.52 -18.34
CA SER A 144 -6.85 0.66 -19.47
C SER A 144 -6.10 -0.59 -19.00
N VAL A 145 -6.00 -1.61 -19.85
CA VAL A 145 -5.13 -2.76 -19.59
C VAL A 145 -3.68 -2.26 -19.53
N PRO A 146 -2.98 -2.41 -18.38
CA PRO A 146 -1.62 -1.91 -18.26
C PRO A 146 -0.65 -2.82 -19.00
N TYR A 147 0.43 -2.23 -19.53
CA TYR A 147 1.56 -3.00 -20.09
C TYR A 147 2.16 -3.94 -19.02
N PRO A 148 2.90 -4.98 -19.39
CA PRO A 148 3.69 -5.74 -18.42
C PRO A 148 4.64 -4.82 -17.65
N PRO A 149 4.86 -5.04 -16.34
CA PRO A 149 5.80 -4.22 -15.57
C PRO A 149 7.20 -4.35 -16.16
N GLU A 150 7.90 -3.21 -16.28
CA GLU A 150 9.31 -3.20 -16.70
C GLU A 150 10.13 -4.05 -15.73
N ARG A 151 10.72 -5.12 -16.24
CA ARG A 151 11.64 -5.96 -15.47
C ARG A 151 13.03 -5.32 -15.60
N PRO A 152 13.71 -4.98 -14.49
CA PRO A 152 15.11 -4.57 -14.59
C PRO A 152 15.90 -5.68 -15.29
N LEU A 153 16.73 -5.33 -16.26
CA LEU A 153 17.46 -6.29 -17.12
C LEU A 153 18.41 -7.20 -16.33
N VAL A 154 18.79 -6.80 -15.11
CA VAL A 154 19.51 -7.64 -14.15
C VAL A 154 18.92 -7.41 -12.76
N VAL A 155 18.19 -8.42 -12.26
CA VAL A 155 17.71 -8.44 -10.88
C VAL A 155 18.50 -9.51 -10.13
N ARG A 156 19.69 -9.17 -9.62
CA ARG A 156 20.20 -9.88 -8.44
C ARG A 156 19.47 -9.31 -7.24
N ARG A 157 18.32 -9.91 -6.88
CA ARG A 157 17.68 -9.67 -5.58
C ARG A 157 18.44 -10.51 -4.57
N PRO A 158 19.31 -9.93 -3.72
CA PRO A 158 20.03 -10.72 -2.74
C PRO A 158 19.02 -11.44 -1.84
N ALA A 159 19.27 -12.73 -1.59
CA ALA A 159 18.47 -13.56 -0.69
C ALA A 159 18.62 -13.10 0.77
N SER A 160 19.70 -12.39 1.08
CA SER A 160 20.06 -11.95 2.42
C SER A 160 20.75 -10.60 2.33
N THR A 161 20.26 -9.61 3.08
CA THR A 161 20.94 -8.33 3.29
C THR A 161 22.29 -8.60 3.95
N LEU A 162 23.39 -8.53 3.20
CA LEU A 162 24.73 -8.24 3.70
C LEU A 162 25.59 -7.80 2.50
N GLY A 163 25.75 -6.47 2.37
CA GLY A 163 26.76 -5.82 1.54
C GLY A 163 26.44 -5.68 0.05
N TYR A 164 26.45 -4.44 -0.45
CA TYR A 164 26.64 -4.16 -1.88
C TYR A 164 28.06 -3.57 -2.04
N SER A 165 28.88 -4.17 -2.91
CA SER A 165 30.06 -3.51 -3.45
C SER A 165 29.67 -2.83 -4.77
N LEU A 166 30.05 -1.57 -4.94
CA LEU A 166 29.92 -0.86 -6.20
C LEU A 166 31.12 -1.21 -7.09
N SER A 167 30.84 -1.59 -8.34
CA SER A 167 31.79 -1.61 -9.46
C SER A 167 31.53 -0.43 -10.36
#